data_AF-A0AAD1IJ67-F1
#
_entry.id   AF-A0AAD1IJ67-F1
#
_cell.length_a   1.000
_cell.length_b   1.000
_cell.length_c   1.000
_cell.angle_alpha   90.00
_cell.angle_beta   90.00
_cell.angle_gamma   90.00
#
_symmetry.space_group_name_H-M   'P 1'
#
loop_
_entity.id
_entity.type
_entity.pdbx_description
1 polymer ?
#
loop_
_entity_poly.entity_id
_entity_poly.type
_entity_poly.pdbx_seq_one_letter_code
_entity_poly.pdbx_strand_id
1 'polypeptide(L)'
;MTDSIGAQRVGDRRGWLVFEHLPDDLQRAEDATQAADFDRRASGRVRHTREFDPYHGRRVWGYTRPATDTERALLEHLGYTLPAELETRVQFITETLRRRRWPQLENTTPGGTAA
;
A
#
# COMPACT_ATOMS: atom_id res chain seq x y z
N MET A 1 6.28 -2.75 -23.60
CA MET A 1 6.84 -2.74 -22.23
C MET A 1 7.02 -1.28 -21.88
N THR A 2 6.31 -0.81 -20.87
CA THR A 2 6.48 0.57 -20.36
C THR A 2 7.59 0.53 -19.33
N ASP A 3 8.75 1.11 -19.64
CA ASP A 3 9.89 1.13 -18.71
C ASP A 3 9.74 2.19 -17.60
N SER A 4 8.65 2.95 -17.60
CA SER A 4 8.35 4.01 -16.64
C SER A 4 7.18 3.66 -15.72
N ILE A 5 7.15 4.28 -14.53
CA ILE A 5 5.98 4.32 -13.67
C ILE A 5 5.04 5.43 -14.17
N GLY A 6 3.77 5.10 -14.37
CA GLY A 6 2.74 6.06 -14.80
C GLY A 6 2.31 7.02 -13.70
N ALA A 7 1.39 7.94 -14.01
CA ALA A 7 0.88 8.89 -13.03
C ALA A 7 0.18 8.16 -11.85
N GLN A 8 0.35 8.70 -10.64
CA GLN A 8 -0.36 8.21 -9.46
C GLN A 8 -1.86 8.51 -9.55
N ARG A 9 -2.69 7.54 -9.18
CA ARG A 9 -4.14 7.73 -8.99
C ARG A 9 -4.43 8.17 -7.56
N VAL A 10 -4.45 9.48 -7.35
CA VAL A 10 -4.74 10.08 -6.04
C VAL A 10 -6.17 9.76 -5.59
N GLY A 11 -6.33 9.40 -4.31
CA GLY A 11 -7.64 9.13 -3.71
C GLY A 11 -8.25 7.76 -4.03
N ASP A 12 -7.50 6.85 -4.67
CA ASP A 12 -7.96 5.48 -4.92
C ASP A 12 -8.21 4.74 -3.59
N ARG A 13 -9.29 3.94 -3.55
CA ARG A 13 -9.70 3.17 -2.37
C ARG A 13 -8.64 2.15 -1.93
N ARG A 14 -7.73 1.75 -2.83
CA ARG A 14 -6.61 0.84 -2.56
C ARG A 14 -5.44 1.52 -1.84
N GLY A 15 -5.44 2.84 -1.72
CA GLY A 15 -4.39 3.61 -1.06
C GLY A 15 -3.43 4.28 -2.04
N TRP A 16 -2.23 4.60 -1.57
CA TRP A 16 -1.32 5.52 -2.29
C TRP A 16 -0.59 4.87 -3.47
N LEU A 17 -0.31 3.57 -3.41
CA LEU A 17 0.48 2.87 -4.43
C LEU A 17 -0.40 2.34 -5.56
N VAL A 18 -1.09 3.26 -6.21
CA VAL A 18 -1.90 2.98 -7.41
C VAL A 18 -1.43 3.91 -8.51
N PHE A 19 -0.98 3.33 -9.61
CA PHE A 19 -0.45 4.03 -10.76
C PHE A 19 -1.23 3.64 -12.01
N GLU A 20 -1.18 4.47 -13.06
CA GLU A 20 -1.77 4.15 -14.35
C GLU A 20 -1.16 2.91 -14.99
N HIS A 21 0.16 2.74 -14.84
CA HIS A 21 0.92 1.58 -15.26
C HIS A 21 2.20 1.46 -14.42
N LEU A 22 2.76 0.26 -14.38
CA LEU A 22 4.06 -0.05 -13.78
C LEU A 22 4.94 -0.76 -14.80
N PRO A 23 6.28 -0.65 -14.71
CA PRO A 23 7.19 -1.55 -15.39
C PRO A 23 6.91 -3.01 -15.03
N ASP A 24 7.13 -3.93 -15.97
CA ASP A 24 6.74 -5.33 -15.84
C ASP A 24 7.29 -6.00 -14.58
N ASP A 25 8.53 -5.69 -14.18
CA ASP A 25 9.13 -6.21 -12.94
C ASP A 25 8.41 -5.69 -11.69
N LEU A 26 8.09 -4.39 -11.64
CA LEU A 26 7.36 -3.79 -10.53
C LEU A 26 5.91 -4.27 -10.48
N GLN A 27 5.27 -4.43 -11.63
CA GLN A 27 3.93 -5.00 -11.72
C GLN A 27 3.89 -6.41 -11.15
N ARG A 28 4.83 -7.28 -11.58
CA ARG A 28 4.95 -8.65 -11.04
C ARG A 28 5.20 -8.66 -9.53
N ALA A 29 6.03 -7.76 -9.02
CA ALA A 29 6.31 -7.67 -7.59
C ALA A 29 5.08 -7.19 -6.78
N GLU A 30 4.29 -6.26 -7.33
CA GLU A 30 3.03 -5.80 -6.75
C GLU A 30 1.97 -6.91 -6.73
N ASP A 31 1.86 -7.67 -7.82
CA ASP A 31 0.95 -8.82 -7.92
C ASP A 31 1.34 -9.94 -6.94
N ALA A 32 2.65 -10.20 -6.78
CA ALA A 32 3.15 -11.13 -5.77
C ALA A 32 2.83 -10.67 -4.34
N THR A 33 3.01 -9.37 -4.06
CA THR A 33 2.66 -8.77 -2.76
C THR A 33 1.17 -8.89 -2.49
N GLN A 34 0.34 -8.69 -3.52
CA GLN A 34 -1.11 -8.91 -3.43
C GLN A 34 -1.46 -10.34 -3.03
N ALA A 35 -0.92 -11.32 -3.75
CA ALA A 35 -1.17 -12.72 -3.45
C ALA A 35 -0.73 -13.07 -2.01
N ALA A 36 0.45 -12.62 -1.60
CA ALA A 36 0.97 -12.86 -0.25
C ALA A 36 0.10 -12.22 0.85
N ASP A 37 -0.43 -11.02 0.64
CA ASP A 37 -1.33 -10.36 1.59
C ASP A 37 -2.63 -11.16 1.78
N PHE A 38 -3.22 -11.68 0.70
CA PHE A 38 -4.43 -12.52 0.78
C PHE A 38 -4.16 -13.89 1.38
N ASP A 39 -3.02 -14.52 1.09
CA ASP A 39 -2.62 -15.78 1.73
C ASP A 39 -2.43 -15.61 3.24
N ARG A 40 -1.82 -14.51 3.68
CA ARG A 40 -1.68 -14.16 5.10
C ARG A 40 -3.04 -14.01 5.79
N ARG A 41 -4.01 -13.41 5.10
CA ARG A 41 -5.39 -13.29 5.58
C ARG A 41 -6.05 -14.66 5.81
N ALA A 42 -5.83 -15.60 4.89
CA ALA A 42 -6.45 -16.93 4.96
C ALA A 42 -5.74 -17.87 5.93
N SER A 43 -4.42 -17.76 6.05
CA SER A 43 -3.58 -18.73 6.76
C SER A 43 -3.57 -18.58 8.29
N GLY A 44 -4.11 -17.48 8.83
CA GLY A 44 -4.06 -17.21 10.27
C GLY A 44 -2.65 -16.95 10.82
N ARG A 45 -1.65 -16.81 9.93
CA ARG A 45 -0.23 -16.57 10.29
C ARG A 45 0.03 -15.15 10.80
N VAL A 46 -0.94 -14.25 10.64
CA VAL A 46 -0.85 -12.87 11.11
C VAL A 46 -1.96 -12.59 12.11
N ARG A 47 -1.65 -11.79 13.13
CA ARG A 47 -2.65 -11.33 14.08
C ARG A 47 -3.51 -10.26 13.43
N HIS A 48 -4.76 -10.61 13.14
CA HIS A 48 -5.72 -9.67 12.59
C HIS A 48 -6.32 -8.77 13.67
N THR A 49 -6.60 -7.53 13.27
CA THR A 49 -7.30 -6.53 14.06
C THR A 49 -8.53 -6.03 13.31
N ARG A 50 -9.58 -5.65 14.04
CA ARG A 50 -10.80 -5.08 13.46
C ARG A 50 -10.69 -3.56 13.44
N GLU A 51 -10.54 -3.00 12.26
CA GLU A 51 -10.33 -1.56 12.03
C GLU A 51 -11.53 -0.93 11.35
N PHE A 52 -11.84 0.33 11.68
CA PHE A 52 -12.90 1.05 11.00
C PHE A 52 -12.47 1.44 9.57
N ASP A 53 -13.32 1.13 8.59
CA ASP A 53 -13.19 1.62 7.23
C ASP A 53 -14.16 2.81 6.99
N PRO A 54 -13.63 4.03 6.74
CA PRO A 54 -14.47 5.20 6.53
C PRO A 54 -15.28 5.15 5.22
N TYR A 55 -14.85 4.39 4.20
CA TYR A 55 -15.58 4.36 2.92
C TYR A 55 -16.88 3.55 2.98
N HIS A 56 -16.92 2.49 3.80
CA HIS A 56 -18.09 1.61 3.93
C HIS A 56 -18.79 1.71 5.30
N GLY A 57 -18.30 2.57 6.20
CA GLY A 57 -18.90 2.78 7.52
C GLY A 57 -18.91 1.55 8.42
N ARG A 58 -17.98 0.60 8.21
CA ARG A 58 -17.95 -0.69 8.93
C ARG A 58 -16.56 -1.07 9.37
N ARG A 59 -16.46 -1.99 10.33
CA ARG A 59 -15.17 -2.58 10.70
C ARG A 59 -14.76 -3.67 9.71
N VAL A 60 -13.52 -3.62 9.25
CA VAL A 60 -12.89 -4.58 8.36
C VAL A 60 -11.70 -5.24 9.04
N TRP A 61 -11.26 -6.37 8.50
CA TRP A 61 -10.03 -7.00 8.96
C TRP A 61 -8.82 -6.26 8.41
N GLY A 62 -7.83 -6.05 9.27
CA GLY A 62 -6.54 -5.54 8.86
C GLY A 62 -5.43 -6.06 9.74
N TYR A 63 -4.20 -5.85 9.30
CA TYR A 63 -3.00 -6.24 10.02
C TYR A 63 -1.85 -5.31 9.62
N THR A 64 -0.76 -5.36 10.39
CA THR A 64 0.46 -4.61 10.10
C THR A 64 1.58 -5.58 9.76
N ARG A 65 2.45 -5.16 8.83
CA ARG A 65 3.72 -5.82 8.52
C ARG A 65 4.77 -4.78 8.15
N PRO A 66 6.06 -5.12 8.13
CA PRO A 66 7.07 -4.29 7.48
C PRO A 66 6.71 -4.02 6.02
N ALA A 67 7.03 -2.81 5.54
CA ALA A 67 6.92 -2.47 4.13
C ALA A 67 7.87 -3.33 3.29
N THR A 68 7.37 -3.83 2.14
CA THR A 68 8.23 -4.56 1.21
C THR A 68 9.16 -3.61 0.48
N ASP A 69 10.26 -4.13 -0.07
CA ASP A 69 11.18 -3.33 -0.89
C ASP A 69 10.47 -2.64 -2.05
N THR A 70 9.49 -3.31 -2.68
CA THR A 70 8.64 -2.73 -3.72
C THR A 70 7.82 -1.55 -3.20
N GLU A 71 7.19 -1.68 -2.02
CA GLU A 71 6.42 -0.58 -1.43
C GLU A 71 7.33 0.61 -1.09
N ARG A 72 8.52 0.34 -0.55
CA ARG A 72 9.51 1.37 -0.26
C ARG A 72 9.94 2.11 -1.53
N ALA A 73 10.33 1.39 -2.57
CA ALA A 73 10.74 1.98 -3.84
C ALA A 73 9.62 2.84 -4.47
N LEU A 74 8.36 2.37 -4.41
CA LEU A 74 7.22 3.13 -4.93
C LEU A 74 6.90 4.38 -4.09
N LEU A 75 7.07 4.33 -2.77
CA LEU A 75 6.89 5.51 -1.91
C LEU A 75 8.02 6.54 -2.10
N GLU A 76 9.26 6.09 -2.28
CA GLU A 76 10.38 6.96 -2.64
C GLU A 76 10.16 7.62 -3.99
N HIS A 77 9.63 6.87 -4.97
CA HIS A 77 9.23 7.43 -6.26
C HIS A 77 8.16 8.53 -6.14
N LEU A 78 7.23 8.38 -5.17
CA LEU A 78 6.26 9.43 -4.84
C LEU A 78 6.87 10.63 -4.11
N GLY A 79 8.17 10.59 -3.76
CA GLY A 79 8.89 11.68 -3.10
C GLY A 79 8.92 11.61 -1.58
N TYR A 80 8.52 10.48 -0.97
CA TYR A 80 8.61 10.31 0.48
C TYR A 80 10.04 9.99 0.92
N THR A 81 10.46 10.60 2.04
CA THR A 81 11.65 10.15 2.78
C THR A 81 11.21 9.08 3.77
N LEU A 82 11.77 7.87 3.66
CA LEU A 82 11.31 6.72 4.43
C LEU A 82 12.13 6.51 5.71
N PRO A 83 11.49 6.19 6.85
CA PRO A 83 12.20 5.69 8.02
C PRO A 83 12.83 4.33 7.73
N ALA A 84 13.88 3.98 8.49
CA ALA A 84 14.51 2.66 8.37
C ALA A 84 13.48 1.54 8.59
N GLU A 85 12.74 1.61 9.70
CA GLU A 85 11.61 0.73 9.98
C GLU A 85 10.32 1.38 9.53
N LEU A 86 9.78 0.91 8.41
CA LEU A 86 8.50 1.37 7.86
C LEU A 86 7.49 0.24 7.91
N GLU A 87 6.32 0.52 8.46
CA GLU A 87 5.20 -0.39 8.55
C GLU A 87 4.15 -0.11 7.47
N THR A 88 3.70 -1.18 6.83
CA THR A 88 2.53 -1.19 5.94
C THR A 88 1.32 -1.68 6.73
N ARG A 89 0.29 -0.82 6.83
CA ARG A 89 -1.02 -1.18 7.34
C ARG A 89 -1.88 -1.69 6.19
N VAL A 90 -2.26 -2.96 6.23
CA VAL A 90 -3.09 -3.61 5.21
C VAL A 90 -4.50 -3.81 5.75
N GLN A 91 -5.51 -3.34 5.02
CA GLN A 91 -6.93 -3.50 5.35
C GLN A 91 -7.67 -4.18 4.19
N PHE A 92 -8.48 -5.18 4.49
CA PHE A 92 -9.29 -5.90 3.48
C PHE A 92 -10.68 -5.28 3.40
N ILE A 93 -10.85 -4.31 2.50
CA ILE A 93 -12.08 -3.53 2.33
C ILE A 93 -13.23 -4.42 1.84
N THR A 94 -12.91 -5.32 0.91
CA THR A 94 -13.77 -6.40 0.42
C THR A 94 -12.97 -7.70 0.37
N GLU A 95 -13.60 -8.78 -0.09
CA GLU A 95 -12.91 -10.07 -0.27
C GLU A 95 -11.74 -10.01 -1.26
N THR A 96 -11.77 -9.08 -2.21
CA THR A 96 -10.79 -8.96 -3.30
C THR A 96 -10.04 -7.63 -3.29
N LEU A 97 -10.46 -6.68 -2.47
CA LEU A 97 -9.85 -5.35 -2.41
C LEU A 97 -9.09 -5.17 -1.09
N ARG A 98 -7.78 -4.93 -1.19
CA ARG A 98 -6.96 -4.46 -0.07
C ARG A 98 -6.65 -2.97 -0.22
N ARG A 99 -6.66 -2.27 0.91
CA ARG A 99 -6.15 -0.91 1.07
C ARG A 99 -4.86 -0.97 1.85
N ARG A 100 -3.82 -0.31 1.34
CA ARG A 100 -2.55 -0.13 2.06
C ARG A 100 -2.37 1.33 2.47
N ARG A 101 -1.85 1.53 3.67
CA ARG A 101 -1.52 2.84 4.24
C ARG A 101 -0.22 2.75 5.02
N TRP A 102 0.43 3.89 5.19
CA TRP A 102 1.68 4.04 5.93
C TRP A 102 1.47 5.10 7.01
N PRO A 103 0.99 4.73 8.21
CA PRO A 103 0.66 5.68 9.27
C PRO A 103 1.81 6.64 9.62
N GLN A 104 3.05 6.16 9.53
CA GLN A 104 4.26 6.95 9.77
C GLN A 104 4.47 8.09 8.77
N LEU A 105 3.83 8.01 7.59
CA LEU A 105 3.94 8.99 6.51
C LEU A 105 2.68 9.87 6.37
N GLU A 106 1.58 9.56 7.05
CA GLU A 106 0.28 10.26 6.87
C GLU A 106 0.35 11.77 7.23
N ASN A 107 1.28 12.15 8.10
CA ASN A 107 1.54 13.55 8.47
C ASN A 107 2.75 14.17 7.74
N THR A 108 3.29 13.46 6.74
CA THR A 108 4.43 13.93 5.95
C THR A 108 3.96 14.31 4.55
N THR A 109 4.45 15.43 4.04
CA THR A 109 4.26 15.79 2.63
C THR A 109 5.43 15.20 1.85
N PRO A 110 5.19 14.42 0.77
CA PRO A 110 6.27 14.01 -0.11
C PRO A 110 6.95 15.26 -0.67
N GLY A 111 8.29 15.27 -0.67
CA GLY A 111 9.19 16.38 -0.98
C GLY A 111 8.50 17.67 -1.41
N GLY A 112 8.24 18.56 -0.45
CA GLY A 112 7.67 19.87 -0.74
C GLY A 112 8.59 20.68 -1.65
N THR A 113 8.17 20.89 -2.89
CA THR A 113 8.48 22.15 -3.57
C THR A 113 7.43 23.14 -3.09
N ALA A 114 7.81 23.98 -2.12
CA ALA A 114 7.08 25.22 -1.90
C ALA A 114 7.08 26.00 -3.23
N ALA A 115 5.89 26.40 -3.68
CA ALA A 115 5.73 27.38 -4.74
C ALA A 115 6.35 28.71 -4.35
#